data_AF-A0AAV1ZTN4-F1
#
_entry.id   AF-A0AAV1ZTN4-F1
#
_cell.length_a   1.000
_cell.length_b   1.000
_cell.length_c   1.000
_cell.angle_alpha   90.00
_cell.angle_beta   90.00
_cell.angle_gamma   90.00
#
_symmetry.space_group_name_H-M   'P 1'
#
loop_
_entity.id
_entity.type
_entity.pdbx_description
1 polymer ?
#
loop_
_entity_poly.entity_id
_entity_poly.type
_entity_poly.pdbx_seq_one_letter_code
_entity_poly.pdbx_strand_id
1 'polypeptide(L)'
;MSWCESTNEETKMFLSSLRWGDLSGELVMDVGCGLGNMSTKCILQRFPRVSKIVAIDKDPYCIQRSKDEFKHETFKKAKFHCASITDWAELQRWKGKISKIISAHCISFVKRQERAFRNMFELLKPGGQAALLFILRSESDDVYLEMAKKPKWSEYFKRLNTQIVLKLRESDPTYYSNMLKRIGFLVLFCREQIIEYVFHDDEEFKGIKKIVLQTIHD
;
A
#
# COMPACT_ATOMS: atom_id res chain seq x y z
N MET A 1 -0.56 -20.74 5.89
CA MET A 1 0.21 -19.53 5.57
C MET A 1 -0.48 -18.34 6.22
N SER A 2 0.21 -17.57 7.05
CA SER A 2 -0.40 -16.38 7.69
C SER A 2 -0.67 -15.27 6.66
N TRP A 3 -1.64 -14.38 6.90
CA TRP A 3 -1.94 -13.25 5.97
C TRP A 3 -0.73 -12.38 5.66
N CYS A 4 0.17 -12.22 6.64
CA CYS A 4 1.41 -11.47 6.46
C CYS A 4 2.34 -12.19 5.47
N GLU A 5 2.43 -13.53 5.53
CA GLU A 5 3.19 -14.31 4.55
C GLU A 5 2.58 -14.22 3.14
N SER A 6 1.25 -14.31 3.03
CA SER A 6 0.56 -14.20 1.74
C SER A 6 0.75 -12.83 1.07
N THR A 7 0.52 -11.74 1.81
CA THR A 7 0.71 -10.37 1.27
C THR A 7 2.17 -10.07 0.95
N ASN A 8 3.12 -10.70 1.66
CA ASN A 8 4.54 -10.62 1.33
C ASN A 8 4.85 -11.30 -0.01
N GLU A 9 4.32 -12.50 -0.26
CA GLU A 9 4.51 -13.17 -1.55
C GLU A 9 3.83 -12.42 -2.71
N GLU A 10 2.62 -11.91 -2.50
CA GLU A 10 1.95 -11.03 -3.48
C GLU A 10 2.81 -9.80 -3.80
N THR A 11 3.37 -9.14 -2.78
CA THR A 11 4.25 -7.98 -2.95
C THR A 11 5.52 -8.34 -3.71
N LYS A 12 6.15 -9.50 -3.42
CA LYS A 12 7.34 -9.98 -4.15
C LYS A 12 7.03 -10.28 -5.61
N MET A 13 5.92 -10.98 -5.88
CA MET A 13 5.47 -11.29 -7.24
C MET A 13 5.18 -10.01 -8.02
N PHE A 14 4.48 -9.07 -7.39
CA PHE A 14 4.18 -7.76 -7.95
C PHE A 14 5.46 -7.00 -8.33
N LEU A 15 6.41 -6.85 -7.41
CA LEU A 15 7.68 -6.19 -7.67
C LEU A 15 8.51 -6.91 -8.74
N SER A 16 8.44 -8.23 -8.79
CA SER A 16 9.13 -9.03 -9.81
C SER A 16 8.55 -8.85 -11.21
N SER A 17 7.25 -8.59 -11.31
CA SER A 17 6.56 -8.33 -12.57
C SER A 17 6.88 -6.96 -13.20
N LEU A 18 7.44 -6.03 -12.41
CA LEU A 18 7.79 -4.69 -12.89
C LEU A 18 8.95 -4.78 -13.88
N ARG A 19 8.76 -4.20 -15.07
CA ARG A 19 9.78 -4.07 -16.11
C ARG A 19 10.71 -2.86 -15.90
N TRP A 20 10.95 -2.49 -14.65
CA TRP A 20 11.87 -1.41 -14.33
C TRP A 20 13.31 -1.90 -14.48
N GLY A 21 14.15 -1.06 -15.09
CA GLY A 21 15.58 -1.31 -15.17
C GLY A 21 16.25 -1.22 -13.80
N ASP A 22 17.58 -1.15 -13.84
CA ASP A 22 18.34 -0.85 -12.64
C ASP A 22 17.96 0.52 -12.06
N LEU A 23 17.84 0.60 -10.74
CA LEU A 23 17.46 1.83 -10.03
C LEU A 23 18.68 2.57 -9.46
N SER A 24 19.87 2.36 -10.06
CA SER A 24 21.08 3.09 -9.68
C SER A 24 20.88 4.60 -9.81
N GLY A 25 21.24 5.35 -8.76
CA GLY A 25 21.03 6.80 -8.70
C GLY A 25 19.57 7.24 -8.48
N GLU A 26 18.61 6.31 -8.42
CA GLU A 26 17.20 6.65 -8.35
C GLU A 26 16.68 6.84 -6.91
N LEU A 27 15.76 7.80 -6.76
CA LEU A 27 15.02 8.07 -5.53
C LEU A 27 13.64 7.44 -5.63
N VAL A 28 13.42 6.37 -4.87
CA VAL A 28 12.17 5.61 -4.83
C VAL A 28 11.35 6.00 -3.61
N MET A 29 10.03 6.06 -3.73
CA MET A 29 9.12 6.24 -2.61
C MET A 29 8.26 5.00 -2.41
N ASP A 30 8.21 4.51 -1.17
CA ASP A 30 7.31 3.45 -0.73
C ASP A 30 6.17 4.09 0.08
N VAL A 31 4.95 4.05 -0.46
CA VAL A 31 3.78 4.72 0.09
C VAL A 31 2.88 3.73 0.82
N GLY A 32 2.74 3.97 2.13
CA GLY A 32 2.06 3.05 3.04
C GLY A 32 2.94 1.85 3.34
N CYS A 33 4.15 2.09 3.83
CA CYS A 33 5.14 1.03 4.05
C CYS A 33 4.74 0.04 5.14
N GLY A 34 3.74 0.38 5.96
CA GLY A 34 3.10 -0.51 6.92
C GLY A 34 4.02 -1.00 8.04
N LEU A 35 3.48 -1.90 8.85
CA LEU A 35 4.18 -2.53 9.96
C LEU A 35 5.16 -3.60 9.46
N GLY A 36 6.40 -3.59 9.94
CA GLY A 36 7.40 -4.59 9.54
C GLY A 36 7.94 -4.40 8.12
N ASN A 37 7.54 -3.29 7.45
CA ASN A 37 8.25 -2.64 6.33
C ASN A 37 8.66 -3.59 5.20
N MET A 38 7.76 -4.54 4.92
CA MET A 38 8.03 -5.65 4.02
C MET A 38 8.13 -5.19 2.57
N SER A 39 7.28 -4.24 2.14
CA SER A 39 7.41 -3.58 0.84
C SER A 39 8.79 -2.96 0.66
N THR A 40 9.26 -2.19 1.65
CA THR A 40 10.60 -1.56 1.61
C THR A 40 11.72 -2.60 1.51
N LYS A 41 11.65 -3.70 2.29
CA LYS A 41 12.62 -4.81 2.21
C LYS A 41 12.60 -5.47 0.84
N CYS A 42 11.42 -5.76 0.30
CA CYS A 42 11.29 -6.39 -1.01
C CYS A 42 11.82 -5.47 -2.13
N ILE A 43 11.64 -4.15 -2.01
CA ILE A 43 12.24 -3.17 -2.94
C ILE A 43 13.77 -3.23 -2.87
N LEU A 44 14.36 -3.23 -1.67
CA LEU A 44 15.81 -3.30 -1.49
C LEU A 44 16.41 -4.61 -2.00
N GLN A 45 15.69 -5.72 -1.83
CA GLN A 45 16.10 -7.03 -2.37
C GLN A 45 16.00 -7.07 -3.90
N ARG A 46 14.91 -6.54 -4.47
CA ARG A 46 14.68 -6.55 -5.92
C ARG A 46 15.59 -5.59 -6.67
N PHE A 47 15.87 -4.43 -6.07
CA PHE A 47 16.66 -3.33 -6.63
C PHE A 47 17.84 -2.97 -5.72
N PRO A 48 18.85 -3.85 -5.57
CA PRO A 48 19.92 -3.66 -4.59
C PRO A 48 20.77 -2.42 -4.84
N ARG A 49 20.81 -1.91 -6.08
CA ARG A 49 21.54 -0.70 -6.46
C ARG A 49 20.71 0.60 -6.35
N VAL A 50 19.47 0.54 -5.85
CA VAL A 50 18.70 1.75 -5.55
C VAL A 50 19.53 2.71 -4.70
N SER A 51 19.50 4.01 -5.02
CA SER A 51 20.28 5.01 -4.28
C SER A 51 19.65 5.28 -2.91
N LYS A 52 18.35 5.58 -2.91
CA LYS A 52 17.61 5.91 -1.70
C LYS A 52 16.14 5.54 -1.81
N ILE A 53 15.57 5.08 -0.69
CA ILE A 53 14.14 4.87 -0.52
C ILE A 53 13.62 5.84 0.54
N VAL A 54 12.52 6.53 0.22
CA VAL A 54 11.72 7.29 1.17
C VAL A 54 10.46 6.47 1.44
N ALA A 55 10.37 5.88 2.61
CA ALA A 55 9.20 5.13 3.04
C ALA A 55 8.31 6.03 3.90
N ILE A 56 7.02 6.11 3.55
CA ILE A 56 6.05 6.92 4.28
C ILE A 56 4.88 6.06 4.76
N ASP A 57 4.38 6.38 5.95
CA ASP A 57 3.13 5.86 6.48
C ASP A 57 2.47 6.93 7.34
N LYS A 58 1.13 6.94 7.40
CA LYS A 58 0.39 7.88 8.24
C LYS A 58 0.42 7.47 9.71
N ASP A 59 0.67 6.20 9.99
CA ASP A 59 0.73 5.68 11.35
C ASP A 59 2.15 5.86 11.94
N PRO A 60 2.32 6.69 12.99
CA PRO A 60 3.60 6.89 13.64
C PRO A 60 4.16 5.61 14.28
N TYR A 61 3.31 4.66 14.70
CA TYR A 61 3.75 3.39 15.27
C TYR A 61 4.47 2.53 14.22
N CYS A 62 3.90 2.39 13.03
CA CYS A 62 4.55 1.74 11.89
C CYS A 62 5.94 2.33 11.60
N ILE A 63 6.04 3.66 11.62
CA ILE A 63 7.31 4.37 11.35
C ILE A 63 8.34 4.16 12.46
N GLN A 64 7.93 4.22 13.72
CA GLN A 64 8.83 4.02 14.85
C GLN A 64 9.41 2.60 14.83
N ARG A 65 8.55 1.59 14.66
CA ARG A 65 8.98 0.19 14.58
C ARG A 65 9.92 -0.04 13.40
N SER A 66 9.60 0.53 12.23
CA SER A 66 10.47 0.42 11.05
C SER A 66 11.85 1.03 11.33
N LYS A 67 11.93 2.18 11.99
CA LYS A 67 13.22 2.78 12.37
C LYS A 67 14.03 1.89 13.31
N ASP A 68 13.36 1.18 14.22
CA ASP A 68 14.01 0.25 15.15
C ASP A 68 14.54 -1.00 14.45
N GLU A 69 13.80 -1.53 13.49
CA GLU A 69 14.17 -2.71 12.70
C GLU A 69 15.29 -2.40 11.69
N PHE A 70 15.31 -1.18 11.12
CA PHE A 70 16.30 -0.73 10.14
C PHE A 70 17.57 -0.12 10.75
N LYS A 71 17.84 -0.34 12.04
CA LYS A 71 19.10 0.10 12.68
C LYS A 71 20.33 -0.58 12.08
N HIS A 72 20.17 -1.75 11.46
CA HIS A 72 21.27 -2.50 10.87
C HIS A 72 21.81 -1.86 9.58
N GLU A 73 23.13 -1.91 9.41
CA GLU A 73 23.91 -1.21 8.38
C GLU A 73 23.46 -1.54 6.94
N THR A 74 22.92 -2.75 6.75
CA THR A 74 22.41 -3.31 5.49
C THR A 74 21.31 -2.46 4.84
N PHE A 75 20.62 -1.61 5.62
CA PHE A 75 19.45 -0.89 5.13
C PHE A 75 19.53 0.64 5.21
N LYS A 76 20.74 1.21 5.30
CA LYS A 76 20.99 2.67 5.35
C LYS A 76 20.34 3.49 4.23
N LYS A 77 19.98 2.84 3.12
CA LYS A 77 19.32 3.42 1.93
C LYS A 77 17.87 3.82 2.18
N ALA A 78 17.18 3.22 3.15
CA ALA A 78 15.79 3.54 3.48
C ALA A 78 15.70 4.63 4.56
N LYS A 79 14.79 5.59 4.36
CA LYS A 79 14.45 6.63 5.34
C LYS A 79 12.94 6.64 5.57
N PHE A 80 12.53 6.54 6.82
CA PHE A 80 11.13 6.42 7.23
C PHE A 80 10.59 7.75 7.75
N HIS A 81 9.43 8.16 7.24
CA HIS A 81 8.77 9.40 7.62
C HIS A 81 7.29 9.15 7.94
N CYS A 82 6.83 9.69 9.07
CA CYS A 82 5.40 9.77 9.35
C CYS A 82 4.80 10.84 8.42
N ALA A 83 4.02 10.41 7.44
CA ALA A 83 3.36 11.28 6.48
C ALA A 83 2.18 10.56 5.80
N SER A 84 1.09 11.28 5.57
CA SER A 84 -0.08 10.86 4.83
C SER A 84 0.07 11.18 3.35
N ILE A 85 -0.13 10.19 2.47
CA ILE A 85 -0.15 10.43 1.02
C ILE A 85 -1.24 11.42 0.58
N THR A 86 -2.23 11.70 1.43
CA THR A 86 -3.28 12.67 1.15
C THR A 86 -2.98 14.08 1.67
N ASP A 87 -1.93 14.28 2.48
CA ASP A 87 -1.54 15.59 2.98
C ASP A 87 -0.37 16.17 2.16
N TRP A 88 -0.64 17.24 1.42
CA TRP A 88 0.39 17.84 0.56
C TRP A 88 1.48 18.57 1.37
N ALA A 89 1.15 19.14 2.53
CA ALA A 89 2.10 19.91 3.33
C ALA A 89 3.27 19.04 3.82
N GLU A 90 3.00 17.77 4.09
CA GLU A 90 3.99 16.79 4.55
C GLU A 90 4.89 16.30 3.40
N LEU A 91 4.37 16.35 2.16
CA LEU A 91 4.94 15.73 0.97
C LEU A 91 5.72 16.71 0.07
N GLN A 92 5.39 18.00 0.11
CA GLN A 92 5.89 19.03 -0.82
C GLN A 92 7.42 19.06 -0.99
N ARG A 93 8.18 18.65 0.04
CA ARG A 93 9.66 18.56 0.00
C ARG A 93 10.19 17.61 -1.08
N TRP A 94 9.37 16.65 -1.52
CA TRP A 94 9.68 15.65 -2.54
C TRP A 94 9.03 15.94 -3.91
N LYS A 95 8.34 17.07 -4.08
CA LYS A 95 7.71 17.46 -5.36
C LYS A 95 8.71 17.34 -6.51
N GLY A 96 8.34 16.61 -7.56
CA GLY A 96 9.13 16.46 -8.79
C GLY A 96 10.47 15.73 -8.62
N LYS A 97 10.71 15.04 -7.51
CA LYS A 97 12.00 14.40 -7.20
C LYS A 97 11.97 12.87 -7.24
N ILE A 98 10.79 12.28 -7.09
CA ILE A 98 10.65 10.82 -7.00
C ILE A 98 10.64 10.22 -8.40
N SER A 99 11.44 9.19 -8.63
CA SER A 99 11.45 8.54 -9.94
C SER A 99 10.53 7.34 -10.03
N LYS A 100 10.39 6.61 -8.92
CA LYS A 100 9.49 5.47 -8.78
C LYS A 100 8.66 5.61 -7.51
N ILE A 101 7.35 5.44 -7.63
CA ILE A 101 6.45 5.27 -6.48
C ILE A 101 5.97 3.83 -6.48
N ILE A 102 6.04 3.18 -5.32
CA ILE A 102 5.45 1.87 -5.07
C ILE A 102 4.43 2.05 -3.94
N SER A 103 3.26 1.40 -4.07
CA SER A 103 2.31 1.27 -2.97
C SER A 103 1.66 -0.11 -3.04
N ALA A 104 1.93 -0.95 -2.04
CA ALA A 104 1.37 -2.30 -1.94
C ALA A 104 0.42 -2.38 -0.75
N HIS A 105 -0.79 -2.89 -0.97
CA HIS A 105 -1.84 -3.11 0.03
C HIS A 105 -2.25 -1.87 0.86
N CYS A 106 -1.94 -0.65 0.41
CA CYS A 106 -2.26 0.58 1.15
C CYS A 106 -3.51 1.31 0.62
N ILE A 107 -3.65 1.43 -0.71
CA ILE A 107 -4.65 2.33 -1.33
C ILE A 107 -6.10 1.97 -1.01
N SER A 108 -6.37 0.69 -0.73
CA SER A 108 -7.67 0.19 -0.25
C SER A 108 -8.11 0.83 1.07
N PHE A 109 -7.17 1.38 1.87
CA PHE A 109 -7.46 2.05 3.15
C PHE A 109 -7.53 3.59 3.03
N VAL A 110 -7.22 4.15 1.86
CA VAL A 110 -7.13 5.61 1.67
C VAL A 110 -8.47 6.20 1.24
N LYS A 111 -9.15 6.96 2.12
CA LYS A 111 -10.47 7.55 1.80
C LYS A 111 -10.46 8.47 0.58
N ARG A 112 -9.46 9.36 0.49
CA ARG A 112 -9.33 10.35 -0.59
C ARG A 112 -8.37 9.86 -1.68
N GLN A 113 -8.67 8.71 -2.30
CA GLN A 113 -7.80 8.06 -3.30
C GLN A 113 -7.40 8.99 -4.45
N GLU A 114 -8.35 9.75 -5.02
CA GLU A 114 -8.03 10.69 -6.10
C GLU A 114 -7.00 11.75 -5.66
N ARG A 115 -7.11 12.25 -4.42
CA ARG A 115 -6.12 13.18 -3.85
C ARG A 115 -4.76 12.50 -3.67
N ALA A 116 -4.74 11.25 -3.21
CA ALA A 116 -3.50 10.47 -3.11
C ALA A 116 -2.83 10.31 -4.48
N PHE A 117 -3.59 9.94 -5.51
CA PHE A 117 -3.06 9.82 -6.87
C PHE A 117 -2.57 11.15 -7.45
N ARG A 118 -3.27 12.27 -7.20
CA ARG A 118 -2.79 13.61 -7.58
C ARG A 118 -1.48 13.95 -6.88
N ASN A 119 -1.36 13.68 -5.59
CA ASN A 119 -0.12 13.91 -4.86
C ASN A 119 1.01 13.00 -5.39
N MET A 120 0.74 11.73 -5.67
CA MET A 120 1.71 10.83 -6.31
C MET A 120 2.19 11.38 -7.66
N PHE A 121 1.29 11.94 -8.47
CA PHE A 121 1.65 12.58 -9.73
C PHE A 121 2.61 13.76 -9.52
N GLU A 122 2.28 14.67 -8.61
CA GLU A 122 3.11 15.84 -8.29
C GLU A 122 4.47 15.49 -7.67
N LEU A 123 4.56 14.34 -6.98
CA LEU A 123 5.81 13.83 -6.41
C LEU A 123 6.78 13.29 -7.46
N LEU A 124 6.25 12.76 -8.57
CA LEU A 124 7.07 12.17 -9.62
C LEU A 124 7.83 13.23 -10.42
N LYS A 125 9.10 12.95 -10.72
CA LYS A 125 9.86 13.67 -11.75
C LYS A 125 9.24 13.41 -13.13
N PRO A 126 9.48 14.26 -14.15
CA PRO A 126 9.08 13.95 -15.52
C PRO A 126 9.57 12.57 -15.97
N GLY A 127 8.68 11.76 -16.54
CA GLY A 127 8.97 10.36 -16.90
C GLY A 127 9.03 9.37 -15.72
N GLY A 128 8.75 9.83 -14.50
CA GLY A 128 8.61 8.97 -13.33
C GLY A 128 7.44 8.00 -13.46
N GLN A 129 7.51 6.89 -12.73
CA GLN A 129 6.52 5.81 -12.81
C GLN A 129 5.95 5.47 -11.43
N ALA A 130 4.66 5.18 -11.36
CA ALA A 130 4.03 4.62 -10.16
C ALA A 130 3.57 3.19 -10.45
N ALA A 131 3.75 2.30 -9.49
CA ALA A 131 3.23 0.94 -9.51
C ALA A 131 2.43 0.71 -8.22
N LEU A 132 1.18 0.24 -8.36
CA LEU A 132 0.29 0.04 -7.23
C LEU A 132 -0.33 -1.37 -7.25
N LEU A 133 -0.39 -1.99 -6.07
CA LEU A 133 -1.09 -3.24 -5.81
C LEU A 133 -2.04 -3.01 -4.64
N PHE A 134 -3.34 -3.24 -4.80
CA PHE A 134 -4.32 -3.09 -3.73
C PHE A 134 -5.58 -3.92 -4.00
N ILE A 135 -6.32 -4.19 -2.92
CA ILE A 135 -7.51 -5.04 -2.95
C ILE A 135 -8.73 -4.19 -3.33
N LEU A 136 -9.49 -4.65 -4.33
CA LEU A 136 -10.79 -4.07 -4.70
C LEU A 136 -11.93 -4.74 -3.93
N ARG A 137 -11.86 -6.07 -3.77
CA ARG A 137 -12.91 -6.89 -3.20
C ARG A 137 -12.28 -8.03 -2.39
N SER A 138 -12.90 -8.34 -1.26
CA SER A 138 -12.61 -9.55 -0.49
C SER A 138 -13.92 -10.18 -0.03
N GLU A 139 -13.96 -11.52 0.03
CA GLU A 139 -15.05 -12.26 0.70
C GLU A 139 -15.20 -11.86 2.17
N SER A 140 -14.13 -11.36 2.79
CA SER A 140 -14.19 -10.85 4.16
C SER A 140 -15.01 -9.55 4.29
N ASP A 141 -15.19 -8.80 3.19
CA ASP A 141 -15.93 -7.54 3.20
C ASP A 141 -17.40 -7.75 3.60
N ASP A 142 -18.05 -8.83 3.18
CA ASP A 142 -19.45 -9.11 3.57
C ASP A 142 -19.56 -9.38 5.07
N VAL A 143 -18.60 -10.13 5.62
CA VAL A 143 -18.52 -10.33 7.07
C VAL A 143 -18.33 -9.01 7.78
N TYR A 144 -17.46 -8.13 7.29
CA TYR A 144 -17.23 -6.81 7.87
C TYR A 144 -18.47 -5.92 7.82
N LEU A 145 -19.16 -5.88 6.67
CA LEU A 145 -20.38 -5.10 6.50
C LEU A 145 -21.51 -5.60 7.42
N GLU A 146 -21.65 -6.91 7.59
CA GLU A 146 -22.63 -7.49 8.52
C GLU A 146 -22.26 -7.25 9.98
N MET A 147 -20.99 -7.39 10.35
CA MET A 147 -20.51 -7.09 11.70
C MET A 147 -20.73 -5.62 12.08
N ALA A 148 -20.52 -4.69 11.13
CA ALA A 148 -20.75 -3.26 11.34
C ALA A 148 -22.22 -2.92 11.69
N LYS A 149 -23.18 -3.75 11.26
CA LYS A 149 -24.61 -3.58 11.57
C LYS A 149 -24.99 -4.07 12.97
N LYS A 150 -24.15 -4.87 13.63
CA LYS A 150 -24.46 -5.45 14.96
C LYS A 150 -24.10 -4.46 16.07
N PRO A 151 -25.02 -4.10 16.99
CA PRO A 151 -24.75 -3.09 18.03
C PRO A 151 -23.52 -3.37 18.91
N LYS A 152 -23.25 -4.65 19.20
CA LYS A 152 -22.08 -5.08 19.98
C LYS A 152 -20.76 -4.72 19.31
N TRP A 153 -20.72 -4.76 17.98
CA TRP A 153 -19.50 -4.65 17.19
C TRP A 153 -19.42 -3.34 16.42
N SER A 154 -20.53 -2.63 16.21
CA SER A 154 -20.62 -1.45 15.35
C SER A 154 -19.59 -0.38 15.69
N GLU A 155 -19.24 -0.18 16.97
CA GLU A 155 -18.22 0.79 17.36
C GLU A 155 -16.81 0.43 16.86
N TYR A 156 -16.43 -0.85 16.94
CA TYR A 156 -15.15 -1.35 16.44
C TYR A 156 -15.06 -1.20 14.92
N PHE A 157 -16.19 -1.38 14.23
CA PHE A 157 -16.29 -1.30 12.77
C PHE A 157 -16.59 0.10 12.24
N LYS A 158 -16.87 1.11 13.07
CA LYS A 158 -17.00 2.52 12.62
C LYS A 158 -15.70 3.06 12.01
N ARG A 159 -14.55 2.59 12.50
CA ARG A 159 -13.21 2.95 11.98
C ARG A 159 -12.95 2.32 10.61
N LEU A 160 -13.48 1.11 10.38
CA LEU A 160 -13.59 0.52 9.05
C LEU A 160 -14.60 1.33 8.26
N ASN A 161 -14.12 2.18 7.37
CA ASN A 161 -15.00 3.02 6.59
C ASN A 161 -15.78 2.16 5.60
N THR A 162 -16.94 1.62 5.98
CA THR A 162 -17.78 0.77 5.12
C THR A 162 -18.05 1.39 3.75
N GLN A 163 -18.08 2.73 3.67
CA GLN A 163 -18.18 3.46 2.41
C GLN A 163 -16.98 3.25 1.47
N ILE A 164 -15.75 3.10 2.00
CA ILE A 164 -14.57 2.78 1.19
C ILE A 164 -14.68 1.38 0.60
N VAL A 165 -15.15 0.41 1.40
CA VAL A 165 -15.35 -0.97 0.99
C VAL A 165 -16.40 -1.05 -0.12
N LEU A 166 -17.54 -0.41 0.07
CA LEU A 166 -18.60 -0.34 -0.95
C LEU A 166 -18.11 0.33 -2.24
N LYS A 167 -17.43 1.48 -2.12
CA LYS A 167 -16.87 2.18 -3.28
C LYS A 167 -15.84 1.31 -4.04
N LEU A 168 -14.97 0.60 -3.32
CA LEU A 168 -13.99 -0.30 -3.93
C LEU A 168 -14.69 -1.46 -4.66
N ARG A 169 -15.76 -2.01 -4.10
CA ARG A 169 -16.57 -3.06 -4.71
C ARG A 169 -17.29 -2.64 -5.99
N GLU A 170 -17.66 -1.37 -6.10
CA GLU A 170 -18.24 -0.79 -7.33
C GLU A 170 -17.16 -0.36 -8.34
N SER A 171 -15.89 -0.38 -7.95
CA SER A 171 -14.78 0.02 -8.81
C SER A 171 -14.22 -1.17 -9.60
N ASP A 172 -13.58 -0.87 -10.72
CA ASP A 172 -12.91 -1.84 -11.57
C ASP A 172 -11.61 -1.22 -12.16
N PRO A 173 -10.81 -1.96 -12.94
CA PRO A 173 -9.63 -1.41 -13.59
C PRO A 173 -9.92 -0.20 -14.49
N THR A 174 -11.11 -0.14 -15.11
CA THR A 174 -11.53 0.96 -16.00
C THR A 174 -11.73 2.26 -15.21
N TYR A 175 -12.38 2.19 -14.05
CA TYR A 175 -12.59 3.31 -13.14
C TYR A 175 -11.26 3.96 -12.74
N TYR A 176 -10.31 3.15 -12.24
CA TYR A 176 -9.00 3.64 -11.84
C TYR A 176 -8.17 4.15 -13.03
N SER A 177 -8.20 3.43 -14.16
CA SER A 177 -7.50 3.86 -15.37
C SER A 177 -7.99 5.22 -15.85
N ASN A 178 -9.31 5.44 -15.87
CA ASN A 178 -9.89 6.72 -16.27
C ASN A 178 -9.55 7.84 -15.29
N MET A 179 -9.56 7.57 -13.99
CA MET A 179 -9.15 8.53 -12.96
C MET A 179 -7.69 8.94 -13.11
N LEU A 180 -6.78 7.97 -13.26
CA LEU A 180 -5.35 8.22 -13.42
C LEU A 180 -5.04 8.99 -14.70
N LYS A 181 -5.71 8.67 -15.82
CA LYS A 181 -5.61 9.43 -17.07
C LYS A 181 -6.05 10.88 -16.90
N ARG A 182 -7.18 11.15 -16.21
CA ARG A 182 -7.64 12.53 -15.93
C ARG A 182 -6.68 13.32 -15.05
N ILE A 183 -5.92 12.64 -14.18
CA ILE A 183 -4.90 13.29 -13.34
C ILE A 183 -3.66 13.67 -14.17
N GLY A 184 -3.35 12.92 -15.23
CA GLY A 184 -2.21 13.17 -16.10
C GLY A 184 -1.30 11.96 -16.30
N PHE A 185 -1.61 10.81 -15.69
CA PHE A 185 -0.82 9.59 -15.90
C PHE A 185 -1.08 8.98 -17.27
N LEU A 186 -0.01 8.51 -17.90
CA LEU A 186 -0.11 7.46 -18.91
C LEU A 186 -0.25 6.10 -18.21
N VAL A 187 -1.41 5.46 -18.35
CA VAL A 187 -1.66 4.14 -17.77
C VAL A 187 -1.06 3.08 -18.68
N LEU A 188 0.09 2.53 -18.26
CA LEU A 188 0.80 1.47 -19.00
C LEU A 188 0.15 0.10 -18.82
N PHE A 189 -0.37 -0.15 -17.62
CA PHE A 189 -0.93 -1.44 -17.25
C PHE A 189 -1.91 -1.28 -16.08
N CYS A 190 -3.10 -1.85 -16.19
CA CYS A 190 -4.09 -1.89 -15.12
C CYS A 190 -4.97 -3.12 -15.34
N ARG A 191 -4.92 -4.08 -14.42
CA ARG A 191 -5.75 -5.29 -14.45
C ARG A 191 -6.22 -5.63 -13.06
N GLU A 192 -7.34 -6.33 -13.01
CA GLU A 192 -7.77 -7.06 -11.82
C GLU A 192 -7.25 -8.50 -11.93
N GLN A 193 -6.95 -9.11 -10.79
CA GLN A 193 -6.61 -10.52 -10.69
C GLN A 193 -7.32 -11.08 -9.47
N ILE A 194 -7.94 -12.25 -9.63
CA ILE A 194 -8.53 -13.00 -8.54
C ILE A 194 -7.43 -13.87 -7.94
N ILE A 195 -7.30 -13.81 -6.61
CA ILE A 195 -6.38 -14.64 -5.83
C ILE A 195 -7.25 -15.46 -4.88
N GLU A 196 -7.18 -16.78 -5.05
CA GLU A 196 -7.93 -17.72 -4.23
C GLU A 196 -7.05 -18.22 -3.09
N TYR A 197 -7.60 -18.18 -1.88
CA TYR A 197 -6.97 -18.70 -0.67
C TYR A 197 -7.77 -19.89 -0.16
N VAL A 198 -7.13 -21.05 -0.07
CA VAL A 198 -7.70 -22.24 0.55
C VAL A 198 -7.19 -22.27 1.99
N PHE A 199 -8.11 -22.15 2.94
CA PHE A 199 -7.80 -22.33 4.36
C PHE A 199 -7.95 -23.80 4.73
N HIS A 200 -6.96 -24.34 5.42
CA HIS A 200 -6.95 -25.74 5.83
C HIS A 200 -7.73 -25.97 7.13
N ASP A 201 -7.85 -24.94 7.97
CA ASP A 201 -8.62 -24.98 9.21
C ASP A 201 -9.11 -23.58 9.67
N ASP A 202 -9.97 -23.57 10.69
CA ASP A 202 -10.55 -22.37 11.28
C ASP A 202 -9.51 -21.47 11.97
N GLU A 203 -8.41 -22.02 12.46
CA GLU A 203 -7.37 -21.26 13.16
C GLU A 203 -6.54 -20.44 12.16
N GLU A 204 -6.26 -21.01 10.99
CA GLU A 204 -5.66 -20.31 9.86
C GLU A 204 -6.53 -19.12 9.43
N PHE A 205 -7.83 -19.34 9.28
CA PHE A 205 -8.79 -18.27 8.94
C PHE A 205 -8.86 -17.17 10.01
N LYS A 206 -8.90 -17.52 11.30
CA LYS A 206 -8.90 -16.55 12.41
C LYS A 206 -7.59 -15.77 12.49
N GLY A 207 -6.45 -16.40 12.22
CA GLY A 207 -5.14 -15.77 12.23
C GLY A 207 -5.05 -14.58 11.25
N ILE A 208 -5.68 -14.70 10.09
CA ILE A 208 -5.77 -13.62 9.09
C ILE A 208 -6.54 -12.41 9.62
N LYS A 209 -7.70 -12.65 10.23
CA LYS A 209 -8.58 -11.58 10.73
C LYS A 209 -7.95 -10.80 11.89
N LYS A 210 -7.13 -11.46 12.73
CA LYS A 210 -6.44 -10.82 13.85
C LYS A 210 -5.44 -9.74 13.37
N ILE A 211 -4.74 -9.99 12.25
CA ILE A 211 -3.77 -9.04 11.68
C ILE A 211 -4.48 -7.86 11.00
N VAL A 212 -5.57 -8.11 10.27
CA VAL A 212 -6.37 -7.03 9.64
C VAL A 212 -6.94 -6.11 10.72
N LEU A 213 -7.50 -6.67 11.80
CA LEU A 213 -8.04 -5.89 12.92
C LEU A 213 -6.96 -5.13 13.70
N GLN A 214 -5.77 -5.71 13.93
CA GLN A 214 -4.65 -4.98 14.55
C GLN A 214 -4.20 -3.78 13.71
N THR A 215 -4.27 -3.87 12.38
CA THR A 215 -3.93 -2.77 11.46
C THR A 215 -5.00 -1.66 11.44
N ILE A 216 -6.21 -1.94 11.94
CA ILE A 216 -7.34 -1.01 12.02
C ILE A 216 -7.43 -0.37 13.43
N HIS A 217 -6.88 -1.04 14.45
CA HIS A 217 -7.15 -0.70 15.84
C HIS A 217 -6.23 0.35 16.48
N ASP A 218 -5.14 0.75 15.84
CA ASP A 218 -4.27 1.82 16.36
C ASP A 218 -4.38 3.10 15.52
#